data_AF-A0A9E4Y2W8-F1
#
_entry.id   AF-A0A9E4Y2W8-F1
#
_cell.length_a   1.000
_cell.length_b   1.000
_cell.length_c   1.000
_cell.angle_alpha   90.00
_cell.angle_beta   90.00
_cell.angle_gamma   90.00
#
_symmetry.space_group_name_H-M   'P 1'
#
loop_
_entity.id
_entity.type
_entity.pdbx_description
1 polymer ?
#
loop_
_entity_poly.entity_id
_entity_poly.type
_entity_poly.pdbx_seq_one_letter_code
_entity_poly.pdbx_strand_id
1 'polypeptide(L)'
;MDIVTFRPQRQLALFSFLLALALVLLVTPAAVMAQDGTPDGNQDNDEQIIGYGILGEGAAGPHFVRVQVSPAAPKEGILRFAVRVRDLETGEDVDSAIVRIFATPAEQGQKQFSPALNSPFDPIFYLAQMELEDAGIWAIDIEIESELGFGTTVLSLRLGPRTRGATGAAWGTALYLLVSLAFVGGGTWLWYSSKKARQRQRSQMPQRSRKSQKL
;
A
#
# COMPACT_ATOMS: atom_id res chain seq x y z
N MET A 1 16.16 63.51 -32.41
CA MET A 1 14.92 62.78 -32.76
C MET A 1 15.17 61.34 -32.37
N ASP A 2 14.81 60.96 -31.15
CA ASP A 2 15.11 59.63 -30.61
C ASP A 2 13.82 58.85 -30.32
N ILE A 3 13.78 57.64 -30.87
CA ILE A 3 12.67 56.70 -30.80
C ILE A 3 12.87 55.89 -29.51
N VAL A 4 12.08 56.19 -28.47
CA VAL A 4 12.08 55.39 -27.24
C VAL A 4 11.19 54.17 -27.44
N THR A 5 11.83 53.01 -27.64
CA THR A 5 11.20 51.70 -27.71
C THR A 5 10.98 51.15 -26.29
N PHE A 6 9.72 50.96 -25.89
CA PHE A 6 9.38 50.38 -24.59
C PHE A 6 9.31 48.85 -24.68
N ARG A 7 10.37 48.14 -24.27
CA ARG A 7 10.40 46.67 -24.13
C ARG A 7 9.87 46.24 -22.76
N PRO A 8 8.86 45.34 -22.66
CA PRO A 8 8.42 44.78 -21.39
C PRO A 8 9.27 43.55 -21.04
N GLN A 9 10.49 43.76 -20.54
CA GLN A 9 11.46 42.68 -20.29
C GLN A 9 11.44 42.14 -18.84
N ARG A 10 10.53 42.62 -17.98
CA ARG A 10 10.56 42.30 -16.53
C ARG A 10 9.63 41.18 -16.07
N GLN A 11 8.68 40.71 -16.89
CA GLN A 11 7.72 39.68 -16.43
C GLN A 11 8.13 38.23 -16.75
N LEU A 12 9.08 38.01 -17.66
CA LEU A 12 9.62 36.67 -17.92
C LEU A 12 10.64 36.22 -16.85
N ALA A 13 11.33 37.16 -16.19
CA ALA A 13 12.35 36.82 -15.20
C ALA A 13 11.77 36.24 -13.89
N LEU A 14 10.60 36.74 -13.46
CA LEU A 14 9.95 36.29 -12.22
C LEU A 14 9.35 34.87 -12.34
N PHE A 15 8.85 34.50 -13.52
CA PHE A 15 8.35 33.14 -13.76
C PHE A 15 9.47 32.09 -13.82
N SER A 16 10.64 32.45 -14.36
CA SER A 16 11.81 31.55 -14.40
C SER A 16 12.38 31.29 -13.01
N PHE A 17 12.38 32.30 -12.13
CA PHE A 17 12.92 32.16 -10.77
C PHE A 17 12.05 31.27 -9.87
N LEU A 18 10.73 31.32 -10.01
CA LEU A 18 9.81 30.41 -9.30
C LEU A 18 9.88 28.97 -9.81
N LEU A 19 10.12 28.78 -11.12
CA LEU A 19 10.33 27.46 -11.71
C LEU A 19 11.65 26.81 -11.25
N ALA A 20 12.72 27.62 -11.11
CA ALA A 20 14.01 27.16 -10.60
C ALA A 20 13.97 26.83 -9.09
N LEU A 21 13.23 27.59 -8.28
CA LEU A 21 13.09 27.31 -6.84
C LEU A 21 12.27 26.02 -6.58
N ALA A 22 11.29 25.71 -7.44
CA ALA A 22 10.57 24.45 -7.39
C ALA A 22 11.43 23.24 -7.80
N LEU A 23 12.45 23.45 -8.65
CA LEU A 23 13.36 22.38 -9.09
C LEU A 23 14.42 22.04 -8.03
N VAL A 24 14.82 22.99 -7.18
CA VAL A 24 15.87 22.79 -6.16
C VAL A 24 15.35 22.07 -4.90
N LEU A 25 14.05 22.08 -4.63
CA LEU A 25 13.42 21.32 -3.55
C LEU A 25 13.22 19.81 -3.86
N LEU A 26 13.62 19.35 -5.04
CA LEU A 26 13.49 17.94 -5.48
C LEU A 26 14.67 17.03 -5.06
N VAL A 27 15.69 17.55 -4.38
CA VAL A 27 16.89 16.76 -4.01
C VAL A 27 17.09 16.75 -2.50
N THR A 28 16.16 16.15 -1.77
CA THR A 28 16.47 15.55 -0.47
C THR A 28 16.45 14.05 -0.62
N PRO A 29 17.59 13.35 -0.58
CA PRO A 29 17.58 11.91 -0.43
C PRO A 29 17.07 11.61 0.99
N ALA A 30 15.79 11.24 1.09
CA ALA A 30 15.32 10.51 2.26
C ALA A 30 16.00 9.13 2.21
N ALA A 31 17.16 9.03 2.84
CA ALA A 31 17.78 7.76 3.15
C ALA A 31 16.90 7.06 4.19
N VAL A 32 15.83 6.41 3.72
CA VAL A 32 15.15 5.38 4.49
C VAL A 32 16.07 4.17 4.41
N MET A 33 16.87 3.99 5.46
CA MET A 33 17.51 2.73 5.76
C MET A 33 16.39 1.72 6.00
N ALA A 34 15.97 1.02 4.94
CA ALA A 34 15.25 -0.22 5.07
C ALA A 34 16.23 -1.23 5.66
N GLN A 35 16.17 -1.40 6.97
CA GLN A 35 16.78 -2.51 7.65
C GLN A 35 15.93 -3.74 7.32
N ASP A 36 16.20 -4.32 6.14
CA ASP A 36 15.72 -5.64 5.78
C ASP A 36 16.50 -6.64 6.64
N GLY A 37 15.95 -6.92 7.81
CA GLY A 37 16.38 -8.04 8.62
C GLY A 37 15.85 -9.30 7.95
N THR A 38 16.56 -9.79 6.95
CA THR A 38 16.49 -11.19 6.55
C THR A 38 16.86 -12.03 7.78
N PRO A 39 15.95 -12.87 8.31
CA PRO A 39 16.34 -13.84 9.31
C PRO A 39 17.27 -14.85 8.64
N ASP A 40 18.50 -14.85 9.12
CA ASP A 40 19.49 -15.90 8.95
C ASP A 40 18.90 -17.23 9.47
N GLY A 41 19.05 -18.34 8.75
CA GLY A 41 18.84 -19.67 9.34
C GLY A 41 18.37 -20.80 8.42
N ASN A 42 19.33 -21.62 8.00
CA ASN A 42 19.28 -23.08 7.89
C ASN A 42 18.20 -23.78 7.02
N GLN A 43 18.66 -24.28 5.86
CA GLN A 43 18.51 -25.68 5.40
C GLN A 43 17.23 -26.43 5.83
N ASP A 44 16.05 -25.99 5.40
CA ASP A 44 14.78 -26.75 5.49
C ASP A 44 13.73 -26.23 4.47
N ASN A 45 14.20 -25.61 3.38
CA ASN A 45 13.40 -24.81 2.43
C ASN A 45 12.57 -25.64 1.43
N ASP A 46 12.64 -26.97 1.47
CA ASP A 46 12.06 -27.83 0.42
C ASP A 46 10.54 -28.02 0.59
N GLU A 47 9.97 -27.55 1.70
CA GLU A 47 8.57 -27.79 2.10
C GLU A 47 7.79 -26.50 2.40
N GLN A 48 8.34 -25.35 2.02
CA GLN A 48 7.69 -24.04 2.22
C GLN A 48 6.86 -23.66 0.99
N ILE A 49 5.60 -23.28 1.20
CA ILE A 49 4.73 -22.79 0.12
C ILE A 49 5.20 -21.39 -0.30
N ILE A 50 5.35 -21.16 -1.61
CA ILE A 50 5.75 -19.86 -2.15
C ILE A 50 4.78 -18.76 -1.68
N GLY A 51 5.32 -17.69 -1.08
CA GLY A 51 4.53 -16.56 -0.57
C GLY A 51 4.00 -16.75 0.86
N TYR A 52 4.31 -17.88 1.50
CA TYR A 52 4.11 -18.11 2.92
C TYR A 52 5.43 -17.97 3.68
N GLY A 53 5.39 -17.49 4.92
CA GLY A 53 6.48 -17.54 5.88
C GLY A 53 6.24 -18.63 6.92
N ILE A 54 7.29 -19.30 7.40
CA ILE A 54 7.16 -20.27 8.50
C ILE A 54 6.81 -19.49 9.78
N LEU A 55 5.67 -19.80 10.37
CA LEU A 55 5.25 -19.24 11.66
C LEU A 55 5.96 -19.96 12.80
N GLY A 56 6.03 -21.29 12.71
CA GLY A 56 6.66 -22.12 13.71
C GLY A 56 6.28 -23.59 13.55
N GLU A 57 6.86 -24.41 14.40
CA GLU A 57 6.62 -25.84 14.46
C GLU A 57 6.61 -26.33 15.91
N GLY A 58 5.93 -27.44 16.17
CA GLY A 58 5.84 -28.00 17.51
C GLY A 58 5.05 -29.30 17.56
N ALA A 59 5.25 -30.06 18.64
CA ALA A 59 4.45 -31.23 18.93
C ALA A 59 3.05 -30.83 19.42
N ALA A 60 2.02 -31.53 18.94
CA ALA A 60 0.63 -31.41 19.35
C ALA A 60 0.12 -32.83 19.66
N GLY A 61 0.33 -33.29 20.90
CA GLY A 61 0.03 -34.67 21.28
C GLY A 61 0.86 -35.66 20.44
N PRO A 62 0.22 -36.63 19.74
CA PRO A 62 0.92 -37.60 18.89
C PRO A 62 1.35 -37.02 17.52
N HIS A 63 1.06 -35.75 17.24
CA HIS A 63 1.35 -35.11 15.97
C HIS A 63 2.54 -34.16 16.06
N PHE A 64 3.30 -34.04 14.97
CA PHE A 64 4.21 -32.94 14.71
C PHE A 64 3.57 -31.95 13.74
N VAL A 65 3.52 -30.68 14.11
CA VAL A 65 2.81 -29.65 13.35
C VAL A 65 3.80 -28.60 12.88
N ARG A 66 3.71 -28.23 11.60
CA ARG A 66 4.41 -27.07 11.03
C ARG A 66 3.39 -26.11 10.45
N VAL A 67 3.43 -24.85 10.87
CA VAL A 67 2.48 -23.83 10.43
C VAL A 67 3.20 -22.75 9.63
N GLN A 68 2.60 -22.41 8.51
CA GLN A 68 3.04 -21.35 7.62
C GLN A 68 1.91 -20.33 7.44
N VAL A 69 2.27 -19.06 7.23
CA VAL A 69 1.32 -17.95 7.12
C VAL A 69 1.62 -17.09 5.88
N SER A 70 0.59 -16.69 5.15
CA SER A 70 0.68 -15.76 4.03
C SER A 70 -0.15 -14.49 4.30
N PRO A 71 0.39 -13.29 4.02
CA PRO A 71 1.73 -13.04 3.47
C PRO A 71 2.86 -13.33 4.47
N ALA A 72 4.07 -13.62 3.96
CA ALA A 72 5.25 -13.93 4.78
C ALA A 72 5.65 -12.85 5.80
N ALA A 73 5.24 -11.60 5.57
CA ALA A 73 5.25 -10.53 6.56
C ALA A 73 3.80 -10.19 6.96
N PRO A 74 3.24 -10.84 7.98
CA PRO A 74 1.84 -10.72 8.35
C PRO A 74 1.49 -9.30 8.81
N LYS A 75 0.37 -8.78 8.32
CA LYS A 75 -0.20 -7.50 8.72
C LYS A 75 -1.68 -7.66 9.01
N GLU A 76 -2.26 -6.69 9.70
CA GLU A 76 -3.72 -6.61 9.89
C GLU A 76 -4.48 -6.85 8.58
N GLY A 77 -5.54 -7.66 8.66
CA GLY A 77 -6.40 -8.07 7.55
C GLY A 77 -6.42 -9.57 7.33
N ILE A 78 -6.67 -9.97 6.08
CA ILE A 78 -6.82 -11.38 5.70
C ILE A 78 -5.46 -12.08 5.67
N LEU A 79 -5.34 -13.13 6.46
CA LEU A 79 -4.21 -14.06 6.47
C LEU A 79 -4.67 -15.44 6.00
N ARG A 80 -3.73 -16.17 5.41
CA ARG A 80 -3.89 -17.58 5.09
C ARG A 80 -2.93 -18.41 5.89
N PHE A 81 -3.42 -19.47 6.50
CA PHE A 81 -2.63 -20.43 7.24
C PHE A 81 -2.54 -21.72 6.44
N ALA A 82 -1.35 -22.29 6.38
CA ALA A 82 -1.10 -23.63 5.88
C ALA A 82 -0.50 -24.46 7.02
N VAL A 83 -1.18 -25.53 7.38
CA VAL A 83 -0.78 -26.43 8.47
C VAL A 83 -0.41 -27.76 7.86
N ARG A 84 0.80 -28.23 8.14
CA ARG A 84 1.23 -29.60 7.84
C ARG A 84 1.20 -30.41 9.12
N VAL A 85 0.61 -31.60 9.06
CA VAL A 85 0.46 -32.50 10.20
C VAL A 85 1.19 -33.80 9.86
N ARG A 86 2.14 -34.19 10.71
CA ARG A 86 2.86 -35.46 10.61
C ARG A 86 2.65 -36.28 11.86
N ASP A 87 2.73 -37.59 11.73
CA ASP A 87 2.89 -38.49 12.87
C ASP A 87 4.26 -38.23 13.52
N LEU A 88 4.27 -38.03 14.84
CA LEU A 88 5.49 -37.76 15.60
C LEU A 88 6.42 -38.98 15.69
N GLU A 89 5.88 -40.19 15.62
CA GLU A 89 6.64 -41.44 15.77
C GLU A 89 7.21 -41.91 14.43
N THR A 90 6.40 -41.89 13.36
CA THR A 90 6.81 -42.38 12.02
C THR A 90 7.34 -41.28 11.10
N GLY A 91 6.92 -40.02 11.32
CA GLY A 91 7.22 -38.89 10.44
C GLY A 91 6.37 -38.84 9.16
N GLU A 92 5.39 -39.73 9.00
CA GLU A 92 4.49 -39.75 7.84
C GLU A 92 3.46 -38.61 7.90
N ASP A 93 3.05 -38.10 6.73
CA ASP A 93 2.01 -37.07 6.63
C ASP A 93 0.63 -37.64 6.96
N VAL A 94 -0.13 -36.93 7.79
CA VAL A 94 -1.50 -37.30 8.17
C VAL A 94 -2.49 -36.52 7.30
N ASP A 95 -3.07 -37.19 6.31
CA ASP A 95 -4.00 -36.60 5.33
C ASP A 95 -5.48 -36.59 5.79
N SER A 96 -5.78 -37.30 6.88
CA SER A 96 -7.12 -37.56 7.41
C SER A 96 -7.31 -36.98 8.83
N ALA A 97 -6.82 -35.76 9.05
CA ALA A 97 -7.00 -35.03 10.30
C ALA A 97 -8.09 -33.94 10.20
N ILE A 98 -8.76 -33.69 11.31
CA ILE A 98 -9.61 -32.52 11.51
C ILE A 98 -8.76 -31.45 12.19
N VAL A 99 -8.46 -30.37 11.47
CA VAL A 99 -7.60 -29.28 11.95
C VAL A 99 -8.43 -28.03 12.21
N ARG A 100 -8.33 -27.50 13.42
CA ARG A 100 -9.05 -26.29 13.89
C ARG A 100 -8.02 -25.25 14.31
N ILE A 101 -8.13 -24.04 13.75
CA ILE A 101 -7.23 -22.94 14.07
C ILE A 101 -8.02 -21.87 14.82
N PHE A 102 -7.50 -21.45 15.95
CA PHE A 102 -7.97 -20.30 16.69
C PHE A 102 -6.89 -19.24 16.78
N ALA A 103 -7.29 -17.98 16.71
CA ALA A 103 -6.39 -16.85 16.96
C ALA A 103 -6.96 -15.99 18.08
N THR A 104 -6.19 -15.85 19.15
CA THR A 104 -6.55 -15.05 20.31
C THR A 104 -5.59 -13.87 20.43
N PRO A 105 -6.06 -12.61 20.39
CA PRO A 105 -5.18 -11.46 20.56
C PRO A 105 -4.68 -11.38 22.00
N ALA A 106 -3.39 -11.08 22.19
CA ALA A 106 -2.78 -11.05 23.52
C ALA A 106 -3.23 -9.85 24.37
N GLU A 107 -3.57 -8.72 23.73
CA GLU A 107 -3.96 -7.49 24.42
C GLU A 107 -5.48 -7.35 24.52
N GLN A 108 -6.12 -7.02 23.40
CA GLN A 108 -7.56 -6.81 23.27
C GLN A 108 -8.00 -7.25 21.87
N GLY A 109 -9.24 -7.72 21.77
CA GLY A 109 -9.85 -8.15 20.52
C GLY A 109 -10.66 -9.43 20.70
N GLN A 110 -11.26 -9.90 19.62
CA GLN A 110 -12.10 -11.11 19.64
C GLN A 110 -11.27 -12.33 19.23
N LYS A 111 -11.50 -13.45 19.93
CA LYS A 111 -10.98 -14.74 19.49
C LYS A 111 -11.61 -15.10 18.15
N GLN A 112 -10.78 -15.35 17.15
CA GLN A 112 -11.21 -15.77 15.83
C GLN A 112 -11.03 -17.28 15.66
N PHE A 113 -11.83 -17.87 14.79
CA PHE A 113 -11.82 -19.31 14.51
C PHE A 113 -11.96 -19.55 13.00
N SER A 114 -11.18 -20.50 12.50
CA SER A 114 -11.31 -20.98 11.12
C SER A 114 -10.94 -22.47 11.04
N PRO A 115 -11.79 -23.34 10.45
CA PRO A 115 -11.41 -24.71 10.17
C PRO A 115 -10.39 -24.74 9.03
N ALA A 116 -9.35 -25.56 9.17
CA ALA A 116 -8.38 -25.79 8.09
C ALA A 116 -8.79 -27.02 7.28
N LEU A 117 -8.90 -26.85 5.97
CA LEU A 117 -9.37 -27.88 5.05
C LEU A 117 -8.18 -28.48 4.30
N ASN A 118 -8.16 -29.80 4.14
CA ASN A 118 -7.15 -30.47 3.34
C ASN A 118 -7.16 -29.92 1.88
N SER A 119 -5.99 -29.57 1.37
CA SER A 119 -5.83 -29.01 0.03
C SER A 119 -5.96 -30.09 -1.05
N PRO A 120 -6.89 -29.95 -2.02
CA PRO A 120 -7.06 -30.94 -3.08
C PRO A 120 -5.89 -30.98 -4.07
N PHE A 121 -5.06 -29.93 -4.09
CA PHE A 121 -3.89 -29.84 -4.97
C PHE A 121 -2.61 -30.34 -4.29
N ASP A 122 -2.58 -30.30 -2.96
CA ASP A 122 -1.42 -30.69 -2.17
C ASP A 122 -1.89 -31.27 -0.81
N PRO A 123 -2.23 -32.56 -0.75
CA PRO A 123 -2.94 -33.17 0.39
C PRO A 123 -2.16 -33.19 1.71
N ILE A 124 -0.90 -32.78 1.70
CA ILE A 124 -0.08 -32.67 2.91
C ILE A 124 -0.40 -31.41 3.72
N PHE A 125 -1.11 -30.43 3.12
CA PHE A 125 -1.45 -29.17 3.77
C PHE A 125 -2.94 -29.01 4.02
N TYR A 126 -3.24 -28.52 5.22
CA TYR A 126 -4.55 -28.01 5.61
C TYR A 126 -4.55 -26.49 5.55
N LEU A 127 -5.47 -25.92 4.78
CA LEU A 127 -5.54 -24.50 4.49
C LEU A 127 -6.71 -23.85 5.23
N ALA A 128 -6.43 -22.73 5.89
CA ALA A 128 -7.45 -21.88 6.50
C ALA A 128 -7.25 -20.42 6.08
N GLN A 129 -8.33 -19.66 6.09
CA GLN A 129 -8.29 -18.21 5.91
C GLN A 129 -9.01 -17.54 7.08
N MET A 130 -8.43 -16.45 7.58
CA MET A 130 -8.96 -15.71 8.72
C MET A 130 -8.57 -14.23 8.61
N GLU A 131 -9.44 -13.36 9.09
CA GLU A 131 -9.20 -11.93 9.16
C GLU A 131 -8.83 -11.53 10.58
N LEU A 132 -7.64 -10.97 10.76
CA LEU A 132 -7.13 -10.49 12.05
C LEU A 132 -7.04 -8.97 12.01
N GLU A 133 -7.88 -8.30 12.80
CA GLU A 133 -8.11 -6.86 12.69
C GLU A 133 -7.06 -6.01 13.42
N ASP A 134 -6.52 -6.51 14.54
CA ASP A 134 -5.64 -5.75 15.43
C ASP A 134 -4.16 -6.13 15.25
N ALA A 135 -3.27 -5.15 15.09
CA ALA A 135 -1.84 -5.37 15.17
C ALA A 135 -1.41 -5.79 16.58
N GLY A 136 -0.29 -6.50 16.66
CA GLY A 136 0.24 -6.96 17.94
C GLY A 136 0.55 -8.44 17.94
N ILE A 137 0.58 -9.03 19.13
CA ILE A 137 0.89 -10.45 19.33
C ILE A 137 -0.43 -11.22 19.42
N TRP A 138 -0.50 -12.32 18.67
CA TRP A 138 -1.61 -13.25 18.64
C TRP A 138 -1.13 -14.64 19.03
N ALA A 139 -1.87 -15.29 19.92
CA ALA A 139 -1.73 -16.71 20.18
C ALA A 139 -2.53 -17.48 19.13
N ILE A 140 -1.86 -18.36 18.40
CA ILE A 140 -2.44 -19.22 17.38
C ILE A 140 -2.53 -20.63 17.95
N ASP A 141 -3.74 -21.02 18.37
CA ASP A 141 -4.03 -22.35 18.88
C ASP A 141 -4.37 -23.26 17.69
N ILE A 142 -3.70 -24.40 17.58
CA ILE A 142 -3.97 -25.41 16.56
C ILE A 142 -4.39 -26.68 17.28
N GLU A 143 -5.64 -27.06 17.08
CA GLU A 143 -6.21 -28.32 17.56
C GLU A 143 -6.30 -29.31 16.41
N ILE A 144 -5.88 -30.54 16.68
CA ILE A 144 -5.79 -31.62 15.70
C ILE A 144 -6.45 -32.86 16.29
N GLU A 145 -7.31 -33.47 15.49
CA GLU A 145 -8.01 -34.70 15.82
C GLU A 145 -7.85 -35.66 14.64
N SER A 146 -7.25 -36.82 14.86
CA SER A 146 -7.05 -37.88 13.86
C SER A 146 -7.20 -39.26 14.51
N GLU A 147 -7.01 -40.32 13.73
CA GLU A 147 -6.96 -41.69 14.27
C GLU A 147 -5.85 -41.92 15.29
N LEU A 148 -4.76 -41.12 15.23
CA LEU A 148 -3.65 -41.17 16.20
C LEU A 148 -4.05 -40.56 17.55
N GLY A 149 -5.11 -39.74 17.59
CA GLY A 149 -5.63 -39.12 18.80
C GLY A 149 -5.86 -37.61 18.67
N PHE A 150 -5.95 -36.95 19.82
CA PHE A 150 -6.12 -35.50 19.92
C PHE A 150 -4.82 -34.80 20.34
N GLY A 151 -4.57 -33.64 19.77
CA GLY A 151 -3.42 -32.81 20.09
C GLY A 151 -3.71 -31.32 19.97
N THR A 152 -3.04 -30.51 20.79
CA THR A 152 -3.10 -29.05 20.71
C THR A 152 -1.70 -28.47 20.80
N THR A 153 -1.46 -27.39 20.06
CA THR A 153 -0.23 -26.59 20.17
C THR A 153 -0.55 -25.11 20.03
N VAL A 154 0.30 -24.25 20.58
CA VAL A 154 0.11 -22.80 20.57
C VAL A 154 1.36 -22.14 20.02
N LEU A 155 1.19 -21.33 18.98
CA LEU A 155 2.25 -20.55 18.35
C LEU A 155 2.01 -19.06 18.55
N SER A 156 3.07 -18.25 18.45
CA SER A 156 2.99 -16.80 18.57
C SER A 156 3.13 -16.14 17.20
N LEU A 157 2.14 -15.36 16.80
CA LEU A 157 2.13 -14.60 15.55
C LEU A 157 2.19 -13.11 15.87
N ARG A 158 3.16 -12.40 15.27
CA ARG A 158 3.22 -10.93 15.36
C ARG A 158 2.67 -10.29 14.09
N LEU A 159 1.60 -9.51 14.23
CA LEU A 159 1.01 -8.72 13.16
C LEU A 159 1.55 -7.30 13.17
N GLY A 160 2.00 -6.84 12.00
CA GLY A 160 2.30 -5.44 11.75
C GLY A 160 1.02 -4.63 11.44
N PRO A 161 1.00 -3.32 11.76
CA PRO A 161 -0.11 -2.46 11.38
C PRO A 161 -0.21 -2.32 9.86
N ARG A 162 -1.44 -2.28 9.34
CA ARG A 162 -1.69 -2.06 7.91
C ARG A 162 -1.65 -0.56 7.60
N THR A 163 -0.45 -0.03 7.43
CA THR A 163 -0.29 1.36 6.97
C THR A 163 -0.54 1.46 5.47
N ARG A 164 -1.36 2.43 5.05
CA ARG A 164 -1.46 2.82 3.64
C ARG A 164 -0.16 3.55 3.30
N GLY A 165 0.69 2.96 2.46
CA GLY A 165 2.01 3.49 2.14
C GLY A 165 1.96 4.97 1.73
N ALA A 166 2.62 5.82 2.51
CA ALA A 166 2.74 7.26 2.24
C ALA A 166 3.58 7.57 0.99
N THR A 167 4.31 6.58 0.47
CA THR A 167 5.17 6.68 -0.72
C THR A 167 4.42 7.06 -1.99
N GLY A 168 3.12 6.76 -2.10
CA GLY A 168 2.28 7.24 -3.21
C GLY A 168 1.67 8.63 -3.00
N ALA A 169 1.57 9.08 -1.74
CA ALA A 169 0.88 10.33 -1.40
C ALA A 169 1.68 11.56 -1.84
N ALA A 170 3.01 11.53 -1.73
CA ALA A 170 3.86 12.64 -2.14
C ALA A 170 3.78 12.89 -3.66
N TRP A 171 3.93 11.83 -4.46
CA TRP A 171 3.83 11.93 -5.92
C TRP A 171 2.43 12.29 -6.39
N GLY A 172 1.40 11.71 -5.77
CA GLY A 172 0.01 12.07 -6.05
C GLY A 172 -0.27 13.55 -5.74
N THR A 173 0.21 14.04 -4.60
CA THR A 173 0.07 15.44 -4.19
C THR A 173 0.82 16.37 -5.13
N ALA A 174 2.05 16.02 -5.52
CA ALA A 174 2.85 16.82 -6.45
C ALA A 174 2.18 16.93 -7.83
N LEU A 175 1.70 15.81 -8.39
CA LEU A 175 0.97 15.80 -9.66
C LEU A 175 -0.33 16.60 -9.57
N TYR A 176 -1.09 16.44 -8.48
CA TYR A 176 -2.31 17.21 -8.25
C TYR A 176 -2.05 18.72 -8.22
N LEU A 177 -1.01 19.16 -7.52
CA LEU A 177 -0.62 20.57 -7.46
C LEU A 177 -0.18 21.10 -8.82
N LEU A 178 0.62 20.34 -9.57
CA LEU A 178 1.07 20.73 -10.91
C LEU A 178 -0.11 20.93 -11.86
N VAL A 179 -1.02 19.97 -11.92
CA VAL A 179 -2.21 20.04 -12.78
C VAL A 179 -3.11 21.21 -12.36
N SER A 180 -3.33 21.39 -11.06
CA SER A 180 -4.10 22.52 -10.53
C SER A 180 -3.49 23.86 -10.93
N LEU A 181 -2.16 23.99 -10.86
CA LEU A 181 -1.44 25.20 -11.24
C LEU A 181 -1.58 25.49 -12.75
N ALA A 182 -1.53 24.44 -13.59
CA ALA A 182 -1.71 24.57 -15.03
C ALA A 182 -3.11 25.08 -15.39
N PHE A 183 -4.16 24.58 -14.73
CA PHE A 183 -5.53 25.04 -14.94
C PHE A 183 -5.74 26.49 -14.48
N VAL A 184 -5.29 26.82 -13.27
CA VAL A 184 -5.43 28.18 -12.72
C VAL A 184 -4.61 29.18 -13.54
N GLY A 185 -3.38 28.82 -13.90
CA GLY A 185 -2.49 29.62 -14.74
C GLY A 185 -3.04 29.82 -16.16
N GLY A 186 -3.50 28.75 -16.80
CA GLY A 186 -4.11 28.81 -18.13
C GLY A 186 -5.36 29.67 -18.16
N GLY A 187 -6.25 29.48 -17.16
CA GLY A 187 -7.49 30.27 -17.03
C GLY A 187 -7.23 31.75 -16.80
N THR A 188 -6.33 32.10 -15.88
CA THR A 188 -5.96 33.50 -15.62
C THR A 188 -5.30 34.17 -16.83
N TRP A 189 -4.44 33.45 -17.56
CA TRP A 189 -3.82 33.96 -18.78
C TRP A 189 -4.84 34.23 -19.90
N LEU A 190 -5.77 33.31 -20.13
CA LEU A 190 -6.87 33.47 -21.10
C LEU A 190 -7.76 34.66 -20.76
N TRP A 191 -8.09 34.84 -19.48
CA TRP A 191 -8.91 35.97 -19.05
C TRP A 191 -8.20 37.32 -19.27
N TYR A 192 -6.92 37.40 -18.90
CA TYR A 192 -6.13 38.62 -19.08
C TYR A 192 -5.93 38.96 -20.56
N SER A 193 -5.61 37.97 -21.39
CA SER A 193 -5.44 38.16 -22.83
C SER A 193 -6.74 38.59 -23.52
N SER A 194 -7.88 38.01 -23.13
CA SER A 194 -9.21 38.39 -23.61
C SER A 194 -9.55 39.85 -23.28
N LYS A 195 -9.30 40.29 -22.03
CA LYS A 195 -9.54 41.68 -21.62
C LYS A 195 -8.70 42.67 -22.42
N LYS A 196 -7.43 42.34 -22.67
CA LYS A 196 -6.50 43.17 -23.46
C LYS A 196 -6.87 43.23 -24.94
N ALA A 197 -7.36 42.13 -25.51
CA ALA A 197 -7.83 42.09 -26.90
C ALA A 197 -9.08 42.96 -27.12
N ARG A 198 -10.04 42.93 -26.19
CA ARG A 198 -11.26 43.77 -26.25
C ARG A 198 -10.97 45.27 -26.13
N GLN A 199 -9.96 45.65 -25.35
CA GLN A 199 -9.56 47.07 -25.26
C GLN A 199 -9.00 47.60 -26.59
N ARG A 200 -8.22 46.79 -27.32
CA ARG A 200 -7.67 47.17 -28.63
C ARG A 200 -8.75 47.37 -29.71
N GLN A 201 -9.80 46.55 -29.70
CA GLN A 201 -10.93 46.70 -30.63
C GLN A 201 -11.81 47.92 -30.31
N ARG A 202 -11.99 48.27 -29.04
CA ARG A 202 -12.72 49.49 -28.64
C ARG A 202 -12.01 50.78 -29.06
N SER A 203 -10.68 50.78 -29.13
CA SER A 203 -9.89 51.93 -29.61
C SER A 203 -9.94 52.11 -31.14
N GLN A 204 -10.47 51.15 -31.89
CA GLN A 204 -10.51 51.17 -33.36
C GLN A 204 -11.91 51.40 -33.96
N MET A 205 -12.97 51.58 -33.15
CA MET A 205 -14.27 52.01 -33.67
C MET A 205 -14.22 53.50 -34.03
N PRO A 206 -14.35 53.89 -35.32
CA PRO A 206 -14.43 55.29 -35.70
C PRO A 206 -15.78 55.86 -35.23
N GLN A 207 -15.75 57.06 -34.65
CA GLN A 207 -16.94 57.91 -34.46
C GLN A 207 -17.64 58.13 -35.81
N ARG A 208 -18.59 57.28 -36.18
CA ARG A 208 -19.56 57.54 -37.23
C ARG A 208 -20.93 57.56 -36.59
N SER A 209 -21.31 58.72 -36.08
CA SER A 209 -22.69 59.26 -36.14
C SER A 209 -22.84 60.42 -35.16
N ARG A 210 -22.76 61.65 -35.68
CA ARG A 210 -23.65 62.71 -35.23
C ARG A 210 -23.86 63.75 -36.35
N LYS A 211 -25.01 63.57 -37.00
CA LYS A 211 -25.93 64.60 -37.52
C LYS A 211 -25.44 65.47 -38.68
N SER A 212 -25.82 65.06 -39.88
CA SER A 212 -26.47 65.97 -40.83
C SER A 212 -27.98 65.89 -40.59
N GLN A 213 -28.57 66.90 -39.95
CA GLN A 213 -30.00 67.18 -40.06
C GLN A 213 -30.32 68.59 -39.56
N LYS A 214 -31.08 69.30 -40.39
CA LYS A 214 -31.60 70.68 -40.35
C LYS A 214 -30.77 71.65 -41.19
N LEU A 215 -31.14 71.80 -42.46
CA LEU A 215 -32.18 72.67 -43.06
C LEU A 215 -31.62 74.07 -43.30
#